data_AF-A0A8S1AWG7-F1
#
_entry.id   AF-A0A8S1AWG7-F1
#
_cell.length_a   1.000
_cell.length_b   1.000
_cell.length_c   1.000
_cell.angle_alpha   90.00
_cell.angle_beta   90.00
_cell.angle_gamma   90.00
#
_symmetry.space_group_name_H-M   'P 1'
#
loop_
_entity.id
_entity.type
_entity.pdbx_description
1 polymer ?
#
loop_
_entity_poly.entity_id
_entity_poly.type
_entity_poly.pdbx_seq_one_letter_code
_entity_poly.pdbx_strand_id
1 'polypeptide(L)'
;MQWLLKWRSFLQKAGLGLLTLGVVAFFYTGQEIFYYMKFGNDFKCHQLEEKDALPLAADFNFSPEPNSIFFHETSCRGSLRGRQACAIESAARMHPNKQIYVLFSSPVSDNTLRNSSLAKLSMYLNINFARVHIAEYARNTPLEDLVASKEFYRSKWWVEHTSDVLRSLTLYKWGGVYLDMDMLVVKSLASLGKNWVAKEQPLLVNGAAIAISKDRVGRKLINAIVE
;
A
#
# COMPACT_ATOMS: atom_id res chain seq x y z
N MET A 1 -1.61 38.51 -50.72
CA MET A 1 -2.52 38.66 -49.55
C MET A 1 -3.18 37.34 -49.06
N GLN A 2 -2.80 36.15 -49.56
CA GLN A 2 -3.36 34.86 -49.11
C GLN A 2 -2.49 34.09 -48.09
N TRP A 3 -1.22 34.46 -47.91
CA TRP A 3 -0.31 33.81 -46.95
C TRP A 3 -0.58 34.21 -45.49
N LEU A 4 -0.97 35.45 -45.23
CA LEU A 4 -1.26 35.97 -43.87
C LEU A 4 -2.54 35.35 -43.25
N LEU A 5 -3.51 34.96 -44.08
CA LEU A 5 -4.77 34.34 -43.61
C LEU A 5 -4.59 32.87 -43.21
N LYS A 6 -3.71 32.12 -43.89
CA LYS A 6 -3.35 30.74 -43.53
C LYS A 6 -2.54 30.68 -42.23
N TRP A 7 -1.65 31.65 -42.00
CA TRP A 7 -0.89 31.74 -40.75
C TRP A 7 -1.75 32.11 -39.54
N ARG A 8 -2.73 33.01 -39.72
CA ARG A 8 -3.69 33.35 -38.65
C ARG A 8 -4.57 32.16 -38.23
N SER A 9 -5.04 31.33 -39.18
CA SER A 9 -5.85 30.16 -38.83
C SER A 9 -5.03 29.03 -38.20
N PHE A 10 -3.74 28.89 -38.56
CA PHE A 10 -2.82 27.95 -37.93
C PHE A 10 -2.48 28.37 -36.49
N LEU A 11 -2.18 29.66 -36.26
CA LEU A 11 -1.91 30.19 -34.92
C LEU A 11 -3.16 30.15 -34.00
N GLN A 12 -4.37 30.37 -34.53
CA GLN A 12 -5.60 30.20 -33.76
C GLN A 12 -5.86 28.75 -33.38
N LYS A 13 -5.63 27.78 -34.29
CA LYS A 13 -5.81 26.35 -33.99
C LYS A 13 -4.73 25.80 -33.05
N ALA A 14 -3.48 26.24 -33.19
CA ALA A 14 -2.40 25.90 -32.27
C ALA A 14 -2.62 26.51 -30.88
N GLY A 15 -3.09 27.76 -30.81
CA GLY A 15 -3.46 28.44 -29.56
C GLY A 15 -4.63 27.77 -28.84
N LEU A 16 -5.67 27.35 -29.57
CA LEU A 16 -6.82 26.64 -29.00
C LEU A 16 -6.44 25.25 -28.48
N GLY A 17 -5.55 24.52 -29.18
CA GLY A 17 -5.05 23.21 -28.76
C GLY A 17 -4.12 23.28 -27.53
N LEU A 18 -3.29 24.32 -27.43
CA LEU A 18 -2.45 24.58 -26.26
C LEU A 18 -3.26 25.04 -25.04
N LEU A 19 -4.30 25.84 -25.26
CA LEU A 19 -5.25 26.24 -24.21
C LEU A 19 -6.07 25.04 -23.70
N THR A 20 -6.55 24.15 -24.57
CA THR A 20 -7.29 22.97 -24.12
C THR A 20 -6.40 21.95 -23.42
N LEU A 21 -5.19 21.69 -23.92
CA LEU A 21 -4.19 20.85 -23.22
C LEU A 21 -3.78 21.46 -21.88
N GLY A 22 -3.56 22.78 -21.83
CA GLY A 22 -3.23 23.51 -20.61
C GLY A 22 -4.37 23.50 -19.59
N VAL A 23 -5.61 23.66 -20.03
CA VAL A 23 -6.80 23.62 -19.16
C VAL A 23 -7.08 22.19 -18.68
N VAL A 24 -6.95 21.17 -19.54
CA VAL A 24 -7.07 19.76 -19.12
C VAL A 24 -5.94 19.39 -18.16
N ALA A 25 -4.69 19.74 -18.45
CA ALA A 25 -3.57 19.55 -17.52
C ALA A 25 -3.82 20.28 -16.20
N PHE A 26 -4.29 21.52 -16.21
CA PHE A 26 -4.62 22.29 -15.02
C PHE A 26 -5.79 21.71 -14.23
N PHE A 27 -6.78 21.08 -14.88
CA PHE A 27 -7.84 20.34 -14.20
C PHE A 27 -7.36 18.99 -13.65
N TYR A 28 -6.50 18.24 -14.35
CA TYR A 28 -5.91 17.01 -13.83
C TYR A 28 -4.93 17.28 -12.68
N THR A 29 -3.98 18.20 -12.85
CA THR A 29 -3.07 18.61 -11.78
C THR A 29 -3.83 19.32 -10.68
N GLY A 30 -4.83 20.13 -11.00
CA GLY A 30 -5.67 20.83 -10.04
C GLY A 30 -6.51 19.89 -9.20
N GLN A 31 -7.09 18.84 -9.80
CA GLN A 31 -7.88 17.82 -9.11
C GLN A 31 -7.00 16.88 -8.27
N GLU A 32 -5.81 16.51 -8.74
CA GLU A 32 -4.78 15.82 -7.95
C GLU A 32 -4.35 16.71 -6.78
N ILE A 33 -3.92 17.94 -7.03
CA ILE A 33 -3.50 18.90 -6.00
C ILE A 33 -4.62 19.21 -4.99
N PHE A 34 -5.88 19.32 -5.43
CA PHE A 34 -7.03 19.46 -4.53
C PHE A 34 -7.29 18.19 -3.73
N TYR A 35 -7.12 17.00 -4.33
CA TYR A 35 -7.22 15.72 -3.65
C TYR A 35 -6.13 15.58 -2.56
N TYR A 36 -4.89 16.00 -2.85
CA TYR A 36 -3.77 16.04 -1.90
C TYR A 36 -3.92 17.13 -0.83
N MET A 37 -4.47 18.31 -1.15
CA MET A 37 -4.77 19.35 -0.15
C MET A 37 -5.98 18.99 0.74
N LYS A 38 -6.93 18.17 0.25
CA LYS A 38 -8.11 17.75 1.00
C LYS A 38 -7.81 16.63 2.02
N PHE A 39 -6.75 15.85 1.81
CA PHE A 39 -6.17 14.92 2.80
C PHE A 39 -5.04 15.60 3.58
N GLY A 40 -5.33 16.78 4.15
CA GLY A 40 -4.38 17.47 5.02
C GLY A 40 -3.83 16.52 6.08
N ASN A 41 -2.51 16.53 6.25
CA ASN A 41 -1.63 15.89 7.25
C ASN A 41 -2.29 15.33 8.54
N ASP A 42 -3.25 14.42 8.44
CA ASP A 42 -3.95 13.87 9.61
C ASP A 42 -3.61 12.38 9.79
N PHE A 43 -2.32 12.12 9.98
CA PHE A 43 -1.81 10.83 10.44
C PHE A 43 -2.29 10.48 11.86
N LYS A 44 -3.07 11.36 12.54
CA LYS A 44 -3.65 11.07 13.86
C LYS A 44 -4.57 9.86 13.83
N CYS A 45 -5.13 9.52 12.66
CA CYS A 45 -5.91 8.29 12.49
C CYS A 45 -5.14 7.05 12.98
N HIS A 46 -3.81 7.03 12.85
CA HIS A 46 -2.99 5.90 13.24
C HIS A 46 -2.96 5.70 14.75
N GLN A 47 -3.20 6.77 15.50
CA GLN A 47 -3.21 6.83 16.96
C GLN A 47 -4.63 6.65 17.53
N LEU A 48 -5.66 6.52 16.68
CA LEU A 48 -7.01 6.27 17.17
C LEU A 48 -7.13 4.82 17.67
N GLU A 49 -7.61 4.68 18.89
CA GLU A 49 -7.87 3.39 19.56
C GLU A 49 -9.38 3.08 19.64
N GLU A 50 -10.24 4.06 19.39
CA GLU A 50 -11.69 3.88 19.47
C GLU A 50 -12.30 3.43 18.14
N LYS A 51 -13.45 2.72 18.23
CA LYS A 51 -14.33 2.37 17.10
C LYS A 51 -13.67 1.48 16.03
N ASP A 52 -12.71 0.66 16.44
CA ASP A 52 -12.13 -0.37 15.59
C ASP A 52 -12.82 -1.72 15.82
N ALA A 53 -13.20 -2.39 14.74
CA ALA A 53 -13.82 -3.70 14.75
C ALA A 53 -12.82 -4.85 14.50
N LEU A 54 -11.54 -4.53 14.23
CA LEU A 54 -10.53 -5.52 13.90
C LEU A 54 -9.71 -5.99 15.11
N PRO A 55 -9.25 -7.25 15.13
CA PRO A 55 -8.29 -7.72 16.13
C PRO A 55 -6.93 -7.02 15.96
N LEU A 56 -6.17 -6.87 17.04
CA LEU A 56 -4.86 -6.21 16.99
C LEU A 56 -3.77 -7.15 16.47
N ALA A 57 -2.91 -6.64 15.58
CA ALA A 57 -1.74 -7.34 15.06
C ALA A 57 -0.54 -7.36 16.03
N ALA A 58 -0.71 -6.78 17.22
CA ALA A 58 0.23 -6.83 18.32
C ALA A 58 -0.20 -7.85 19.41
N ASP A 59 -1.42 -8.40 19.32
CA ASP A 59 -1.91 -9.38 20.28
C ASP A 59 -1.08 -10.66 20.22
N PHE A 60 -0.95 -11.33 21.36
CA PHE A 60 -0.25 -12.62 21.46
C PHE A 60 -0.83 -13.71 20.54
N ASN A 61 -2.11 -13.59 20.18
CA ASN A 61 -2.79 -14.48 19.24
C ASN A 61 -2.50 -14.14 17.77
N PHE A 62 -1.94 -12.97 17.47
CA PHE A 62 -1.54 -12.60 16.13
C PHE A 62 -0.18 -13.21 15.80
N SER A 63 -0.22 -14.46 15.32
CA SER A 63 0.95 -15.18 14.83
C SER A 63 0.69 -15.68 13.41
N PRO A 64 0.96 -14.86 12.38
CA PRO A 64 0.78 -15.27 10.98
C PRO A 64 1.48 -16.58 10.65
N GLU A 65 0.82 -17.43 9.86
CA GLU A 65 1.44 -18.67 9.38
C GLU A 65 2.71 -18.36 8.56
N PRO A 66 3.75 -19.23 8.61
CA PRO A 66 4.91 -19.07 7.75
C PRO A 66 4.50 -18.99 6.28
N ASN A 67 5.17 -18.15 5.50
CA ASN A 67 4.93 -18.00 4.05
C ASN A 67 3.54 -17.42 3.67
N SER A 68 2.88 -16.74 4.61
CA SER A 68 1.68 -15.93 4.39
C SER A 68 1.92 -14.75 3.44
N ILE A 69 0.84 -14.18 2.91
CA ILE A 69 0.87 -12.99 2.05
C ILE A 69 0.27 -11.81 2.82
N PHE A 70 0.91 -10.64 2.74
CA PHE A 70 0.56 -9.45 3.51
C PHE A 70 0.26 -8.25 2.59
N PHE A 71 -0.75 -7.48 2.96
CA PHE A 71 -1.11 -6.18 2.40
C PHE A 71 -1.25 -5.16 3.52
N HIS A 72 -0.94 -3.89 3.26
CA HIS A 72 -1.06 -2.79 4.24
C HIS A 72 -1.92 -1.64 3.71
N GLU A 73 -2.99 -1.29 4.41
CA GLU A 73 -3.78 -0.07 4.20
C GLU A 73 -3.27 1.05 5.12
N THR A 74 -2.59 2.03 4.51
CA THR A 74 -1.91 3.12 5.24
C THR A 74 -2.55 4.50 5.06
N SER A 75 -3.61 4.62 4.26
CA SER A 75 -4.14 5.93 3.85
C SER A 75 -5.17 6.54 4.80
N CYS A 76 -5.28 6.01 6.04
CA CYS A 76 -6.27 6.45 7.03
C CYS A 76 -7.74 6.29 6.62
N ARG A 77 -8.04 5.46 5.61
CA ARG A 77 -9.41 5.38 5.08
C ARG A 77 -10.29 4.40 5.87
N GLY A 78 -9.68 3.45 6.59
CA GLY A 78 -10.41 2.39 7.28
C GLY A 78 -11.32 1.57 6.36
N SER A 79 -11.02 1.52 5.06
CA SER A 79 -11.80 0.85 4.02
C SER A 79 -10.97 0.65 2.75
N LEU A 80 -11.41 -0.26 1.86
CA LEU A 80 -10.73 -0.57 0.60
C LEU A 80 -11.52 -0.11 -0.62
N ARG A 81 -10.81 0.50 -1.57
CA ARG A 81 -11.32 0.77 -2.92
C ARG A 81 -11.47 -0.53 -3.71
N GLY A 82 -12.28 -0.51 -4.76
CA GLY A 82 -12.49 -1.66 -5.64
C GLY A 82 -11.17 -2.27 -6.16
N ARG A 83 -10.24 -1.44 -6.65
CA ARG A 83 -8.91 -1.89 -7.10
C ARG A 83 -8.11 -2.60 -5.99
N GLN A 84 -8.13 -2.07 -4.77
CA GLN A 84 -7.42 -2.66 -3.63
C GLN A 84 -8.04 -3.99 -3.22
N ALA A 85 -9.37 -4.07 -3.20
CA ALA A 85 -10.09 -5.30 -2.93
C ALA A 85 -9.81 -6.37 -4.01
N CYS A 86 -9.74 -5.99 -5.29
CA CYS A 86 -9.40 -6.91 -6.37
C CYS A 86 -7.95 -7.44 -6.28
N ALA A 87 -6.99 -6.62 -5.86
CA ALA A 87 -5.61 -7.07 -5.63
C ALA A 87 -5.57 -8.18 -4.57
N ILE A 88 -6.22 -7.96 -3.42
CA ILE A 88 -6.32 -8.93 -2.32
C ILE A 88 -7.06 -10.19 -2.78
N GLU A 89 -8.22 -10.04 -3.43
CA GLU A 89 -9.00 -11.17 -3.95
C GLU A 89 -8.18 -12.04 -4.92
N SER A 90 -7.43 -11.41 -5.84
CA SER A 90 -6.61 -12.14 -6.80
C SER A 90 -5.53 -12.98 -6.13
N ALA A 91 -4.88 -12.45 -5.08
CA ALA A 91 -3.89 -13.18 -4.30
C ALA A 91 -4.52 -14.36 -3.55
N ALA A 92 -5.67 -14.15 -2.91
CA ALA A 92 -6.40 -15.19 -2.19
C ALA A 92 -6.83 -16.34 -3.12
N ARG A 93 -7.35 -16.02 -4.30
CA ARG A 93 -7.77 -17.01 -5.32
C ARG A 93 -6.59 -17.83 -5.87
N MET A 94 -5.44 -17.20 -6.09
CA MET A 94 -4.25 -17.89 -6.60
C MET A 94 -3.49 -18.68 -5.53
N HIS A 95 -3.85 -18.51 -4.25
CA HIS A 95 -3.22 -19.20 -3.11
C HIS A 95 -4.25 -19.65 -2.07
N PRO A 96 -5.17 -20.58 -2.40
CA PRO A 96 -6.23 -21.02 -1.49
C PRO A 96 -5.70 -21.66 -0.19
N ASN A 97 -4.46 -22.17 -0.20
CA ASN A 97 -3.82 -22.82 0.95
C ASN A 97 -2.83 -21.90 1.69
N LYS A 98 -2.82 -20.59 1.40
CA LYS A 98 -2.02 -19.61 2.14
C LYS A 98 -2.92 -18.60 2.81
N GLN A 99 -2.57 -18.21 4.03
CA GLN A 99 -3.21 -17.09 4.71
C GLN A 99 -2.79 -15.76 4.07
N ILE A 100 -3.79 -14.92 3.88
CA ILE A 100 -3.68 -13.54 3.42
C ILE A 100 -4.03 -12.65 4.62
N TYR A 101 -3.14 -11.74 4.97
CA TYR A 101 -3.36 -10.76 6.03
C TYR A 101 -3.45 -9.37 5.42
N VAL A 102 -4.57 -8.71 5.64
CA VAL A 102 -4.80 -7.32 5.22
C VAL A 102 -4.80 -6.47 6.47
N LEU A 103 -3.73 -5.70 6.61
CA LEU A 103 -3.38 -4.98 7.83
C LEU A 103 -3.76 -3.51 7.67
N PHE A 104 -4.58 -3.00 8.59
CA PHE A 104 -5.03 -1.61 8.57
C PHE A 104 -4.29 -0.81 9.63
N SER A 105 -3.69 0.29 9.21
CA SER A 105 -3.05 1.24 10.13
C SER A 105 -4.01 2.32 10.65
N SER A 106 -5.30 2.21 10.36
CA SER A 106 -6.36 3.06 10.92
C SER A 106 -7.56 2.21 11.33
N PRO A 107 -8.41 2.68 12.26
CA PRO A 107 -9.60 1.93 12.66
C PRO A 107 -10.50 1.58 11.48
N VAL A 108 -11.08 0.38 11.51
CA VAL A 108 -12.15 -0.02 10.59
C VAL A 108 -13.44 -0.14 11.39
N SER A 109 -14.45 0.66 11.00
CA SER A 109 -15.74 0.60 11.68
C SER A 109 -16.48 -0.72 11.41
N ASP A 110 -17.31 -1.14 12.36
CA ASP A 110 -18.22 -2.30 12.19
C ASP A 110 -19.08 -2.20 10.92
N ASN A 111 -19.60 -1.00 10.63
CA ASN A 111 -20.39 -0.76 9.43
C ASN A 111 -19.56 -1.02 8.17
N THR A 112 -18.32 -0.54 8.12
CA THR A 112 -17.44 -0.79 6.97
C THR A 112 -17.11 -2.27 6.86
N LEU A 113 -16.81 -2.95 7.97
CA LEU A 113 -16.51 -4.38 7.97
C LEU A 113 -17.67 -5.21 7.39
N ARG A 114 -18.92 -4.82 7.68
CA ARG A 114 -20.14 -5.55 7.28
C ARG A 114 -20.76 -5.13 5.95
N ASN A 115 -20.57 -3.87 5.53
CA ASN A 115 -21.31 -3.27 4.41
C ASN A 115 -20.40 -2.71 3.30
N SER A 116 -19.19 -3.26 3.12
CA SER A 116 -18.25 -2.81 2.09
C SER A 116 -17.57 -3.96 1.33
N SER A 117 -16.53 -3.65 0.57
CA SER A 117 -15.64 -4.65 -0.06
C SER A 117 -15.04 -5.62 0.97
N LEU A 118 -14.83 -5.17 2.22
CA LEU A 118 -14.33 -6.02 3.31
C LEU A 118 -15.29 -7.18 3.57
N ALA A 119 -16.60 -6.93 3.61
CA ALA A 119 -17.61 -7.97 3.82
C ALA A 119 -17.55 -9.08 2.76
N LYS A 120 -17.27 -8.71 1.50
CA LYS A 120 -17.09 -9.67 0.41
C LYS A 120 -15.80 -10.47 0.57
N LEU A 121 -14.72 -9.80 0.95
CA LEU A 121 -13.42 -10.43 1.18
C LEU A 121 -13.46 -11.35 2.43
N SER A 122 -14.25 -11.04 3.45
CA SER A 122 -14.47 -11.90 4.63
C SER A 122 -15.10 -13.26 4.30
N MET A 123 -15.66 -13.43 3.10
CA MET A 123 -16.19 -14.73 2.67
C MET A 123 -15.08 -15.73 2.30
N TYR A 124 -13.84 -15.25 2.10
CA TYR A 124 -12.69 -16.11 1.84
C TYR A 124 -12.09 -16.60 3.16
N LEU A 125 -12.02 -17.92 3.33
CA LEU A 125 -11.52 -18.55 4.56
C LEU A 125 -10.04 -18.24 4.85
N ASN A 126 -9.29 -17.82 3.82
CA ASN A 126 -7.87 -17.51 3.93
C ASN A 126 -7.59 -15.99 3.93
N ILE A 127 -8.59 -15.13 4.11
CA ILE A 127 -8.39 -13.69 4.28
C ILE A 127 -8.65 -13.30 5.73
N ASN A 128 -7.66 -12.65 6.34
CA ASN A 128 -7.70 -12.17 7.71
C ASN A 128 -7.46 -10.66 7.75
N PHE A 129 -8.27 -9.96 8.52
CA PHE A 129 -8.13 -8.53 8.76
C PHE A 129 -7.58 -8.28 10.15
N ALA A 130 -6.64 -7.34 10.28
CA ALA A 130 -6.12 -6.94 11.59
C ALA A 130 -5.72 -5.46 11.62
N ARG A 131 -5.76 -4.90 12.83
CA ARG A 131 -5.35 -3.52 13.14
C ARG A 131 -3.88 -3.47 13.52
N VAL A 132 -3.14 -2.54 12.93
CA VAL A 132 -1.74 -2.27 13.27
C VAL A 132 -1.64 -0.95 14.02
N HIS A 133 -1.26 -1.00 15.30
CA HIS A 133 -0.72 0.17 16.02
C HIS A 133 0.77 0.26 15.74
N ILE A 134 1.17 1.27 14.96
CA ILE A 134 2.49 1.31 14.31
C ILE A 134 3.64 1.29 15.34
N ALA A 135 3.51 2.02 16.45
CA ALA A 135 4.53 2.04 17.51
C ALA A 135 4.72 0.67 18.17
N GLU A 136 3.63 -0.02 18.51
CA GLU A 136 3.69 -1.37 19.09
C GLU A 136 4.20 -2.40 18.09
N TYR A 137 3.77 -2.26 16.84
CA TYR A 137 4.22 -3.09 15.74
C TYR A 137 5.71 -2.89 15.43
N ALA A 138 6.29 -1.73 15.74
CA ALA A 138 7.72 -1.49 15.57
C ALA A 138 8.58 -2.01 16.74
N ARG A 139 7.97 -2.31 17.89
CA ARG A 139 8.69 -2.71 19.11
C ARG A 139 9.57 -3.94 18.88
N ASN A 140 10.78 -3.90 19.45
CA ASN A 140 11.84 -4.89 19.34
C ASN A 140 12.28 -5.15 17.89
N THR A 141 12.34 -4.11 17.07
CA THR A 141 12.85 -4.17 15.70
C THR A 141 13.84 -3.03 15.41
N PRO A 142 14.72 -3.16 14.41
CA PRO A 142 15.65 -2.09 14.03
C PRO A 142 14.96 -0.77 13.64
N LEU A 143 13.68 -0.81 13.25
CA LEU A 143 12.92 0.38 12.84
C LEU A 143 12.18 1.07 14.01
N GLU A 144 12.34 0.59 15.26
CA GLU A 144 11.66 1.15 16.43
C GLU A 144 11.96 2.64 16.62
N ASP A 145 13.23 3.02 16.56
CA ASP A 145 13.66 4.42 16.74
C ASP A 145 13.17 5.32 15.59
N LEU A 146 13.20 4.81 14.35
CA LEU A 146 12.63 5.51 13.19
C LEU A 146 11.14 5.78 13.40
N VAL A 147 10.38 4.80 13.89
CA VAL A 147 8.96 4.95 14.20
C VAL A 147 8.72 5.92 15.36
N ALA A 148 9.52 5.84 16.41
CA ALA A 148 9.45 6.74 17.55
C ALA A 148 9.73 8.21 17.15
N SER A 149 10.66 8.43 16.21
CA SER A 149 11.01 9.76 15.71
C SER A 149 9.85 10.48 14.99
N LYS A 150 8.90 9.71 14.42
CA LYS A 150 7.78 10.21 13.59
C LYS A 150 8.24 11.03 12.38
N GLU A 151 9.50 10.94 11.96
CA GLU A 151 10.04 11.78 10.89
C GLU A 151 9.36 11.56 9.55
N PHE A 152 9.01 10.31 9.23
CA PHE A 152 8.34 9.99 7.96
C PHE A 152 6.93 10.60 7.83
N TYR A 153 6.29 10.99 8.94
CA TYR A 153 5.02 11.73 8.90
C TYR A 153 5.18 13.20 8.47
N ARG A 154 6.40 13.74 8.50
CA ARG A 154 6.67 15.12 8.06
C ARG A 154 6.78 15.23 6.55
N SER A 155 6.95 14.11 5.85
CA SER A 155 6.99 14.07 4.39
C SER A 155 5.62 14.35 3.79
N LYS A 156 5.61 14.93 2.58
CA LYS A 156 4.40 15.00 1.76
C LYS A 156 3.90 13.61 1.31
N TRP A 157 4.76 12.59 1.40
CA TRP A 157 4.50 11.19 1.04
C TRP A 157 4.36 10.29 2.27
N TRP A 158 3.74 10.81 3.33
CA TRP A 158 3.67 10.09 4.61
C TRP A 158 2.92 8.76 4.49
N VAL A 159 1.93 8.65 3.61
CA VAL A 159 1.16 7.41 3.38
C VAL A 159 2.07 6.32 2.80
N GLU A 160 2.85 6.71 1.80
CA GLU A 160 3.81 5.86 1.10
C GLU A 160 4.93 5.45 2.06
N HIS A 161 5.53 6.38 2.80
CA HIS A 161 6.57 6.04 3.78
C HIS A 161 6.04 5.18 4.93
N THR A 162 4.80 5.40 5.36
CA THR A 162 4.17 4.50 6.35
C THR A 162 4.03 3.09 5.78
N SER A 163 3.69 2.95 4.50
CA SER A 163 3.67 1.66 3.80
C SER A 163 5.07 1.04 3.69
N ASP A 164 6.09 1.84 3.39
CA ASP A 164 7.50 1.43 3.32
C ASP A 164 8.01 0.87 4.65
N VAL A 165 7.68 1.55 5.76
CA VAL A 165 8.04 1.10 7.10
C VAL A 165 7.29 -0.18 7.46
N LEU A 166 5.97 -0.20 7.26
CA LEU A 166 5.14 -1.33 7.68
C LEU A 166 5.43 -2.61 6.89
N ARG A 167 5.71 -2.53 5.58
CA ARG A 167 6.10 -3.72 4.81
C ARG A 167 7.40 -4.34 5.32
N SER A 168 8.38 -3.49 5.62
CA SER A 168 9.69 -3.91 6.11
C SER A 168 9.57 -4.52 7.51
N LEU A 169 8.80 -3.89 8.39
CA LEU A 169 8.49 -4.43 9.72
C LEU A 169 7.82 -5.81 9.65
N THR A 170 6.81 -5.96 8.79
CA THR A 170 6.09 -7.24 8.63
C THR A 170 7.02 -8.34 8.14
N LEU A 171 7.81 -8.08 7.10
CA LEU A 171 8.76 -9.06 6.57
C LEU A 171 9.88 -9.37 7.58
N TYR A 172 10.31 -8.39 8.37
CA TYR A 172 11.30 -8.60 9.43
C TYR A 172 10.78 -9.53 10.53
N LYS A 173 9.54 -9.36 10.99
CA LYS A 173 8.96 -10.20 12.04
C LYS A 173 8.60 -11.61 11.55
N TRP A 174 7.90 -11.67 10.42
CA TRP A 174 7.19 -12.88 10.01
C TRP A 174 7.75 -13.52 8.73
N GLY A 175 8.52 -12.78 7.94
CA GLY A 175 8.84 -13.18 6.57
C GLY A 175 7.56 -13.29 5.73
N GLY A 176 7.58 -14.15 4.72
CA GLY A 176 6.46 -14.36 3.80
C GLY A 176 6.55 -13.48 2.57
N VAL A 177 5.41 -13.07 2.04
CA VAL A 177 5.29 -12.26 0.83
C VAL A 177 4.55 -10.98 1.15
N TYR A 178 5.10 -9.83 0.80
CA TYR A 178 4.37 -8.56 0.79
C TYR A 178 4.01 -8.19 -0.64
N LEU A 179 2.81 -7.63 -0.82
CA LEU A 179 2.33 -7.07 -2.07
C LEU A 179 1.65 -5.72 -1.82
N ASP A 180 1.91 -4.75 -2.70
CA ASP A 180 1.13 -3.52 -2.76
C ASP A 180 -0.32 -3.83 -3.15
N MET A 181 -1.26 -3.01 -2.67
CA MET A 181 -2.70 -3.18 -2.94
C MET A 181 -3.12 -2.75 -4.35
N ASP A 182 -2.19 -2.62 -5.28
CA ASP A 182 -2.45 -2.47 -6.72
C ASP A 182 -1.79 -3.58 -7.54
N MET A 183 -1.24 -4.61 -6.89
CA MET A 183 -0.69 -5.80 -7.55
C MET A 183 -1.76 -6.87 -7.78
N LEU A 184 -2.02 -7.19 -9.06
CA LEU A 184 -2.88 -8.31 -9.44
C LEU A 184 -2.07 -9.61 -9.56
N VAL A 185 -2.44 -10.60 -8.76
CA VAL A 185 -1.86 -11.93 -8.78
C VAL A 185 -2.66 -12.79 -9.75
N VAL A 186 -2.12 -12.98 -10.95
CA VAL A 186 -2.76 -13.77 -12.03
C VAL A 186 -2.32 -15.23 -12.07
N LYS A 187 -1.24 -15.57 -11.35
CA LYS A 187 -0.69 -16.93 -11.22
C LYS A 187 -0.11 -17.12 -9.82
N SER A 188 -0.01 -18.38 -9.40
CA SER A 188 0.67 -18.73 -8.15
C SER A 188 2.12 -18.25 -8.15
N LEU A 189 2.55 -17.67 -7.03
CA LEU A 189 3.92 -17.18 -6.80
C LEU A 189 4.85 -18.27 -6.27
N ALA A 190 4.35 -19.50 -6.07
CA ALA A 190 5.10 -20.60 -5.45
C ALA A 190 6.38 -20.98 -6.22
N SER A 191 6.39 -20.80 -7.55
CA SER A 191 7.54 -21.11 -8.40
C SER A 191 8.69 -20.11 -8.30
N LEU A 192 8.48 -18.93 -7.70
CA LEU A 192 9.51 -17.88 -7.58
C LEU A 192 10.53 -18.15 -6.45
N GLY A 193 10.32 -19.22 -5.68
CA GLY A 193 11.16 -19.55 -4.52
C GLY A 193 10.79 -18.74 -3.29
N LYS A 194 11.70 -18.75 -2.30
CA LYS A 194 11.43 -18.23 -0.94
C LYS A 194 11.92 -16.79 -0.71
N ASN A 195 12.85 -16.31 -1.54
CA ASN A 195 13.47 -14.99 -1.43
C ASN A 195 13.52 -14.35 -2.82
N TRP A 196 12.79 -13.26 -3.04
CA TRP A 196 12.79 -12.52 -4.30
C TRP A 196 12.28 -11.09 -4.09
N VAL A 197 12.65 -10.19 -5.00
CA VAL A 197 12.19 -8.80 -5.06
C VAL A 197 11.79 -8.49 -6.48
N ALA A 198 10.71 -7.73 -6.68
CA ALA A 198 10.31 -7.30 -8.00
C ALA A 198 11.33 -6.34 -8.62
N LYS A 199 11.72 -6.64 -9.86
CA LYS A 199 12.57 -5.78 -10.68
C LYS A 199 11.71 -4.72 -11.36
N GLU A 200 12.07 -3.46 -11.19
CA GLU A 200 11.41 -2.33 -11.86
C GLU A 200 12.12 -1.97 -13.16
N GLN A 201 13.46 -1.92 -13.13
CA GLN A 201 14.31 -1.56 -14.25
C GLN A 201 15.59 -2.41 -14.25
N PRO A 202 16.43 -2.39 -15.31
CA PRO A 202 17.65 -3.21 -15.39
C PRO A 202 18.52 -3.24 -14.13
N LEU A 203 18.61 -2.11 -13.42
CA LEU A 203 19.44 -1.92 -12.23
C LEU A 203 18.64 -1.47 -10.99
N LEU A 204 17.30 -1.48 -11.04
CA LEU A 204 16.44 -1.04 -9.94
C LEU A 204 15.43 -2.12 -9.58
N VAL A 205 15.28 -2.35 -8.28
CA VAL A 205 14.22 -3.16 -7.68
C VAL A 205 13.24 -2.24 -6.98
N ASN A 206 11.98 -2.65 -6.89
CA ASN A 206 10.96 -1.91 -6.15
C ASN A 206 10.45 -2.71 -4.94
N GLY A 207 9.84 -2.00 -4.00
CA GLY A 207 9.26 -2.58 -2.79
C GLY A 207 7.82 -3.08 -2.94
N ALA A 208 7.23 -3.01 -4.14
CA ALA A 208 5.81 -3.28 -4.36
C ALA A 208 5.48 -4.78 -4.30
N ALA A 209 6.47 -5.65 -4.52
CA ALA A 209 6.33 -7.08 -4.33
C ALA A 209 7.66 -7.68 -3.86
N ILE A 210 7.65 -8.28 -2.67
CA ILE A 210 8.84 -8.82 -2.02
C ILE A 210 8.47 -10.13 -1.34
N ALA A 211 9.29 -11.17 -1.49
CA ALA A 211 9.26 -12.34 -0.62
C ALA A 211 10.57 -12.46 0.15
N ILE A 212 10.45 -12.65 1.46
CA ILE A 212 11.57 -12.86 2.36
C ILE A 212 11.23 -14.03 3.27
N SER A 213 12.09 -15.05 3.27
CA SER A 213 11.97 -16.16 4.18
C SER A 213 12.73 -15.88 5.49
N LYS A 214 12.47 -16.67 6.52
CA LYS A 214 13.25 -16.62 7.78
C LYS A 214 14.52 -17.47 7.74
N ASP A 215 14.95 -17.94 6.56
CA ASP A 215 16.23 -18.63 6.41
C ASP A 215 17.43 -17.66 6.49
N ARG A 216 18.64 -18.21 6.46
CA ARG A 216 19.88 -17.42 6.56
C ARG A 216 19.99 -16.33 5.48
N VAL A 217 19.51 -16.60 4.26
CA VAL A 217 19.57 -15.64 3.14
C VAL A 217 18.52 -14.55 3.33
N GLY A 218 17.28 -14.93 3.63
CA GLY A 218 16.20 -13.97 3.85
C GLY A 218 16.46 -13.05 5.06
N ARG A 219 17.03 -13.58 6.15
CA ARG A 219 17.45 -12.76 7.30
C ARG A 219 18.54 -11.75 6.95
N LYS A 220 19.52 -12.12 6.12
CA LYS A 220 20.53 -11.16 5.63
C LYS A 220 19.90 -10.07 4.77
N LEU A 221 18.97 -10.45 3.88
CA LEU A 221 18.29 -9.51 3.00
C LEU A 221 17.45 -8.49 3.78
N ILE A 222 16.60 -8.93 4.71
CA ILE A 222 15.75 -8.00 5.46
C ILE A 222 16.55 -7.12 6.41
N ASN A 223 17.62 -7.64 7.02
CA ASN A 223 18.51 -6.81 7.84
C ASN A 223 19.12 -5.69 7.01
N ALA A 224 19.61 -5.96 5.81
CA ALA A 224 20.15 -4.93 4.91
C ALA A 224 19.10 -3.92 4.41
N ILE A 225 17.80 -4.19 4.53
CA ILE A 225 16.72 -3.26 4.18
C ILE A 225 16.39 -2.33 5.36
N VAL A 226 16.56 -2.81 6.60
CA VAL A 226 16.14 -2.09 7.82
C VAL A 226 17.29 -1.46 8.62
N GLU A 227 18.53 -1.76 8.25
CA GLU A 227 19.76 -1.11 8.72
C GLU A 227 20.01 0.22 7.97
#